data_AF-A0A3D3CHG0-F1
#
_entry.id   AF-A0A3D3CHG0-F1
#
_cell.length_a   1.000
_cell.length_b   1.000
_cell.length_c   1.000
_cell.angle_alpha   90.00
_cell.angle_beta   90.00
_cell.angle_gamma   90.00
#
_symmetry.space_group_name_H-M   'P 1'
#
loop_
_entity.id
_entity.type
_entity.pdbx_description
1 polymer ?
#
loop_
_entity_poly.entity_id
_entity_poly.type
_entity_poly.pdbx_seq_one_letter_code
_entity_poly.pdbx_strand_id
1 'polypeptide(L)'
;MLKEKHAASANVESPYVLRRVLHDSERRYLTCEAQGIAYRYIASEELPMKLIERAIQEAVTLGQLRNASVDGQLFEVLVEALLDDRSFEFPGSESEMIYPSGSLVC
;
A
#
# COMPACT_ATOMS: atom_id res chain seq x y z
N MET A 1 -50.24 9.29 -1.17
CA MET A 1 -49.82 8.05 -1.87
C MET A 1 -48.38 8.21 -2.36
N LEU A 2 -47.49 7.32 -1.89
CA LEU A 2 -46.28 6.77 -2.55
C LEU A 2 -45.26 7.79 -3.09
N LYS A 3 -44.27 8.18 -2.27
CA LYS A 3 -42.88 7.65 -2.26
C LYS A 3 -42.18 7.74 -3.63
N GLU A 4 -41.47 8.85 -3.85
CA GLU A 4 -40.40 8.95 -4.85
C GLU A 4 -39.25 8.02 -4.47
N LYS A 5 -39.08 6.98 -5.28
CA LYS A 5 -38.01 6.01 -5.14
C LYS A 5 -36.70 6.66 -5.58
N HIS A 6 -35.78 6.81 -4.65
CA HIS A 6 -34.38 7.07 -4.93
C HIS A 6 -33.86 5.95 -5.84
N ALA A 7 -33.40 6.32 -7.03
CA ALA A 7 -32.62 5.43 -7.88
C ALA A 7 -31.26 5.24 -7.20
N ALA A 8 -31.10 4.12 -6.49
CA ALA A 8 -29.80 3.63 -6.07
C ALA A 8 -28.99 3.37 -7.35
N SER A 9 -28.00 4.22 -7.61
CA SER A 9 -26.98 3.97 -8.62
C SER A 9 -26.26 2.70 -8.16
N ALA A 10 -26.57 1.58 -8.80
CA ALA A 10 -25.91 0.32 -8.56
C ALA A 10 -24.43 0.51 -8.91
N ASN A 11 -23.60 0.58 -7.88
CA ASN A 11 -22.16 0.55 -8.01
C ASN A 11 -21.82 -0.81 -8.62
N VAL A 12 -21.50 -0.82 -9.91
CA VAL A 12 -21.05 -2.03 -10.61
C VAL A 12 -19.68 -2.35 -10.04
N GLU A 13 -19.64 -3.22 -9.04
CA GLU A 13 -18.40 -3.76 -8.49
C GLU A 13 -17.64 -4.43 -9.64
N SER A 14 -16.57 -3.76 -10.06
CA SER A 14 -15.64 -4.28 -11.05
C SER A 14 -15.17 -5.67 -10.61
N PRO A 15 -15.36 -6.74 -11.41
CA PRO A 15 -14.96 -8.11 -11.06
C PRO A 15 -13.44 -8.32 -11.07
N TYR A 16 -12.67 -7.28 -11.35
CA TYR A 16 -11.22 -7.31 -11.27
C TYR A 16 -10.81 -6.96 -9.84
N VAL A 17 -10.50 -7.98 -9.04
CA VAL A 17 -9.70 -7.78 -7.82
C VAL A 17 -8.35 -7.26 -8.30
N LEU A 18 -8.18 -5.93 -8.27
CA LEU A 18 -6.93 -5.25 -8.57
C LEU A 18 -5.89 -5.71 -7.54
N ARG A 19 -5.13 -6.74 -7.91
CA ARG A 19 -4.07 -7.27 -7.06
C ARG A 19 -2.93 -6.26 -7.04
N ARG A 20 -2.53 -5.84 -5.85
CA ARG A 20 -1.44 -4.89 -5.66
C ARG A 20 -0.15 -5.43 -6.28
N VAL A 21 0.45 -4.64 -7.16
CA VAL A 21 1.76 -4.90 -7.78
C VAL A 21 2.69 -3.76 -7.44
N LEU A 22 3.93 -4.07 -7.03
CA LEU A 22 4.93 -3.06 -6.73
C LEU A 22 5.30 -2.28 -7.99
N HIS A 23 5.26 -0.96 -7.89
CA HIS A 23 5.68 -0.07 -8.97
C HIS A 23 7.20 -0.05 -9.09
N ASP A 24 7.74 0.28 -10.28
CA ASP A 24 9.19 0.27 -10.51
C ASP A 24 9.96 1.23 -9.60
N SER A 25 9.33 2.34 -9.18
CA SER A 25 9.87 3.27 -8.20
C SER A 25 10.04 2.64 -6.82
N GLU A 26 9.19 1.70 -6.44
CA GLU A 26 9.26 0.99 -5.16
C GLU A 26 10.28 -0.14 -5.26
N ARG A 27 10.21 -0.92 -6.33
CA ARG A 27 11.08 -2.07 -6.59
C ARG A 27 12.57 -1.69 -6.61
N ARG A 28 12.91 -0.48 -7.08
CA ARG A 28 14.30 0.02 -7.08
C ARG A 28 14.92 0.05 -5.68
N TYR A 29 14.11 0.30 -4.64
CA TYR A 29 14.58 0.45 -3.26
C TYR A 29 14.33 -0.80 -2.40
N LEU A 30 13.88 -1.90 -3.00
CA LEU A 30 13.65 -3.18 -2.34
C LEU A 30 14.47 -4.27 -3.03
N THR A 31 15.22 -5.05 -2.27
CA THR A 31 15.85 -6.26 -2.80
C THR A 31 14.80 -7.28 -3.29
N CYS A 32 15.20 -8.25 -4.12
CA CYS A 32 14.29 -9.32 -4.55
C CYS A 32 13.70 -10.10 -3.36
N GLU A 33 14.48 -10.25 -2.29
CA GLU A 33 14.02 -10.88 -1.04
C GLU A 33 12.91 -10.07 -0.38
N ALA A 34 13.13 -8.76 -0.16
CA ALA A 34 12.12 -7.85 0.41
C ALA A 34 10.86 -7.77 -0.48
N GLN A 35 11.02 -7.72 -1.80
CA GLN A 35 9.89 -7.77 -2.74
C GLN A 35 9.10 -9.08 -2.59
N GLY A 36 9.78 -10.22 -2.44
CA GLY A 36 9.15 -11.51 -2.23
C GLY A 36 8.36 -11.59 -0.93
N ILE A 37 8.89 -10.99 0.15
CA ILE A 37 8.19 -10.90 1.44
C ILE A 37 6.95 -10.01 1.33
N ALA A 38 7.07 -8.83 0.71
CA ALA A 38 5.94 -7.94 0.47
C ALA A 38 4.83 -8.65 -0.33
N TYR A 39 5.18 -9.34 -1.42
CA TYR A 39 4.21 -10.13 -2.19
C TYR A 39 3.61 -11.29 -1.41
N ARG A 40 4.37 -11.90 -0.50
CA ARG A 40 3.85 -12.94 0.39
C ARG A 40 2.74 -12.38 1.28
N TYR A 41 2.97 -11.23 1.93
CA TYR A 41 1.93 -10.58 2.75
C TYR A 41 0.71 -10.15 1.93
N ILE A 42 0.92 -9.64 0.71
CA ILE A 42 -0.18 -9.29 -0.21
C ILE A 42 -1.01 -10.54 -0.58
N ALA A 43 -0.36 -11.69 -0.73
CA ALA A 43 -1.01 -12.93 -1.14
C ALA A 43 -1.63 -13.73 0.01
N SER A 44 -1.04 -13.66 1.21
CA SER A 44 -1.51 -14.42 2.37
C SER A 44 -2.69 -13.76 3.07
N GLU A 45 -2.87 -12.45 2.90
CA GLU A 45 -3.90 -11.65 3.58
C GLU A 45 -3.82 -11.75 5.13
N GLU A 46 -2.67 -12.17 5.66
CA GLU A 46 -2.43 -12.30 7.11
C GLU A 46 -2.33 -10.93 7.79
N LEU A 47 -1.98 -9.89 7.02
CA LEU A 47 -1.84 -8.51 7.47
C LEU A 47 -2.82 -7.60 6.73
N PRO A 48 -3.39 -6.57 7.38
CA PRO A 48 -4.21 -5.59 6.69
C PRO A 48 -3.43 -4.90 5.56
N MET A 49 -4.04 -4.78 4.38
CA MET A 49 -3.40 -4.15 3.22
C MET A 49 -2.82 -2.76 3.55
N LYS A 50 -3.50 -1.96 4.39
CA LYS A 50 -3.01 -0.65 4.83
C LYS A 50 -1.66 -0.72 5.55
N LEU A 51 -1.43 -1.75 6.37
CA LEU A 51 -0.17 -1.96 7.07
C LEU A 51 0.92 -2.35 6.07
N ILE A 52 0.59 -3.23 5.12
CA ILE A 52 1.51 -3.67 4.06
C ILE A 52 1.95 -2.47 3.20
N GLU A 53 1.00 -1.64 2.75
CA GLU A 53 1.30 -0.41 1.99
C GLU A 53 2.20 0.53 2.80
N ARG A 54 1.94 0.66 4.11
CA ARG A 54 2.76 1.49 4.98
C ARG A 54 4.18 0.95 5.10
N ALA A 55 4.34 -0.35 5.30
CA ALA A 55 5.66 -1.00 5.36
C ALA A 55 6.44 -0.82 4.06
N ILE A 56 5.78 -0.98 2.90
CA ILE A 56 6.39 -0.71 1.59
C ILE A 56 6.83 0.75 1.50
N GLN A 57 5.96 1.71 1.85
CA GLN A 57 6.28 3.13 1.80
C GLN A 57 7.46 3.49 2.71
N GLU A 58 7.51 2.97 3.93
CA GLU A 58 8.61 3.22 4.87
C GLU A 58 9.92 2.60 4.40
N ALA A 59 9.89 1.37 3.90
CA ALA A 59 11.07 0.73 3.33
C ALA A 59 11.60 1.50 2.12
N VAL A 60 10.72 1.95 1.21
CA VAL A 60 11.11 2.78 0.05
C VAL A 60 11.70 4.11 0.51
N THR A 61 11.07 4.77 1.47
CA THR A 61 11.55 6.06 2.02
C THR A 61 12.92 5.90 2.67
N LEU A 62 13.11 4.84 3.45
CA LEU A 62 14.39 4.50 4.07
C LEU A 62 15.46 4.18 3.02
N GLY A 63 15.10 3.44 1.99
CA GLY A 63 16.01 3.11 0.90
C GLY A 63 16.44 4.33 0.08
N GLN A 64 15.51 5.27 -0.15
CA GLN A 64 15.81 6.57 -0.76
C GLN A 64 16.78 7.38 0.11
N LEU A 65 16.51 7.48 1.42
CA LEU A 65 17.35 8.23 2.36
C LEU A 65 18.78 7.67 2.44
N ARG A 66 18.91 6.35 2.41
CA ARG A 66 20.21 5.65 2.47
C ARG A 66 20.87 5.52 1.10
N ASN A 67 20.18 5.88 0.03
CA ASN A 67 20.56 5.58 -1.35
C ASN A 67 20.98 4.11 -1.54
N ALA A 68 20.22 3.20 -0.93
CA ALA A 68 20.50 1.77 -0.91
C ALA A 68 19.19 0.98 -0.84
N SER A 69 19.14 -0.22 -1.40
CA SER A 69 17.96 -1.08 -1.31
C SER A 69 17.81 -1.68 0.10
N VAL A 70 16.56 -1.86 0.54
CA VAL A 70 16.21 -2.54 1.79
C VAL A 70 16.18 -4.05 1.55
N ASP A 71 16.88 -4.79 2.42
CA ASP A 71 16.91 -6.26 2.40
C ASP A 71 15.67 -6.86 3.09
N GLY A 72 15.50 -8.18 2.98
CA GLY A 72 14.32 -8.84 3.55
C GLY A 72 14.25 -8.71 5.07
N GLN A 73 15.38 -8.84 5.74
CA GLN A 73 15.47 -8.75 7.20
C GLN A 73 15.03 -7.37 7.70
N LEU A 74 15.54 -6.29 7.12
CA LEU A 74 15.14 -4.94 7.51
C LEU A 74 13.68 -4.66 7.16
N PHE A 75 13.15 -5.23 6.08
CA PHE A 75 11.74 -5.12 5.73
C PHE A 75 10.84 -5.78 6.78
N GLU A 76 11.16 -7.00 7.24
CA GLU A 76 10.42 -7.68 8.31
C GLU A 76 10.46 -6.90 9.63
N VAL A 77 11.61 -6.33 9.99
CA VAL A 77 11.72 -5.46 11.18
C VAL A 77 10.83 -4.23 11.08
N LEU A 78 10.69 -3.61 9.90
CA LEU A 78 9.77 -2.49 9.71
C LEU A 78 8.31 -2.92 9.87
N VAL A 79 7.94 -4.10 9.36
CA VAL A 79 6.60 -4.67 9.53
C VAL A 79 6.30 -4.93 11.01
N GLU A 80 7.24 -5.55 11.74
CA GLU A 80 7.12 -5.79 13.18
C GLU A 80 6.98 -4.47 13.96
N ALA A 81 7.80 -3.47 13.66
CA ALA A 81 7.71 -2.15 14.28
C ALA A 81 6.33 -1.50 14.06
N LEU A 82 5.76 -1.63 12.86
CA LEU A 82 4.43 -1.13 12.54
C LEU A 82 3.30 -1.91 13.22
N LEU A 83 3.51 -3.19 13.52
CA LEU A 83 2.57 -4.00 14.31
C LEU A 83 2.59 -3.62 15.79
N ASP A 84 3.77 -3.28 16.31
CA ASP A 84 3.97 -2.86 17.70
C ASP A 84 3.57 -1.40 17.95
N ASP A 85 3.44 -0.59 16.89
CA ASP A 85 3.03 0.80 17.00
C ASP A 85 1.55 0.92 17.39
N ARG A 86 1.32 1.12 18.70
CA ARG A 86 -0.02 1.38 19.27
C ARG A 86 -0.47 2.83 19.12
N SER A 87 0.31 3.67 18.45
CA SER A 87 0.05 5.09 18.32
C SER A 87 -0.31 5.51 16.89
N PHE A 88 -1.52 5.19 16.43
CA PHE A 88 -2.41 6.22 15.84
C PHE A 88 -3.77 5.65 15.41
N GLU A 89 -4.85 6.17 15.99
CA GLU A 89 -6.10 6.29 15.24
C GLU A 89 -5.85 7.29 14.10
N PHE A 90 -6.00 6.88 12.84
CA PHE A 90 -5.92 7.78 11.69
C PHE A 90 -7.19 8.66 11.63
N PRO A 91 -7.12 9.99 11.85
CA PRO A 91 -8.21 10.86 11.47
C PRO A 91 -8.12 11.06 9.95
N GLY A 92 -8.88 10.26 9.21
CA GLY A 92 -8.87 10.31 7.73
C GLY A 92 -9.28 9.02 7.04
N SER A 93 -10.07 8.16 7.69
CA SER A 93 -10.79 7.13 6.95
C SER A 93 -11.79 7.81 6.01
N GLU A 94 -11.41 7.87 4.73
CA GLU A 94 -12.15 8.20 3.52
C GLU A 94 -11.62 9.43 2.76
N SER A 95 -11.21 9.15 1.53
CA SER A 95 -11.01 10.06 0.38
C SER A 95 -9.60 10.58 0.09
N GLU A 96 -9.18 10.28 -1.15
CA GLU A 96 -8.07 10.85 -1.93
C GLU A 96 -6.63 10.38 -1.68
N MET A 97 -6.35 9.11 -2.01
CA MET A 97 -5.03 8.77 -2.56
C MET A 97 -4.95 9.27 -4.02
N ILE A 98 -4.57 10.54 -4.20
CA ILE A 98 -4.15 11.06 -5.50
C ILE A 98 -2.68 10.68 -5.67
N TYR A 99 -2.42 9.64 -6.47
CA TYR A 99 -1.07 9.38 -6.95
C TYR A 99 -0.61 10.58 -7.78
N PRO A 100 0.59 11.15 -7.55
CA PRO A 100 1.10 12.18 -8.45
C PRO A 100 1.35 11.53 -9.81
N SER A 101 0.50 11.87 -10.80
CA SER A 101 0.80 11.61 -12.20
C SER A 101 2.12 12.28 -12.51
N GLY A 102 3.14 11.48 -12.83
CA GLY A 102 4.45 11.96 -13.22
C GLY A 102 4.30 12.94 -14.39
N SER A 103 4.60 14.21 -14.12
CA SER A 103 4.70 15.21 -15.17
C SER A 103 5.87 14.83 -16.08
N LEU A 104 5.59 14.83 -17.37
CA LEU A 104 6.56 14.80 -18.46
C LEU A 104 7.68 15.81 -18.17
N VAL A 105 8.92 15.34 -18.21
CA VAL A 105 10.11 16.21 -18.23
C VAL A 105 10.28 16.66 -19.68
N CYS A 106 10.23 17.99 -19.89
CA CYS A 106 10.49 18.67 -21.15
C CYS A 106 11.95 18.57 -21.60
#